data_AF-A0A3R9LID4-F1
#
_entry.id   AF-A0A3R9LID4-F1
#
_cell.length_a   1.000
_cell.length_b   1.000
_cell.length_c   1.000
_cell.angle_alpha   90.00
_cell.angle_beta   90.00
_cell.angle_gamma   90.00
#
_symmetry.space_group_name_H-M   'P 1'
#
loop_
_entity.id
_entity.type
_entity.pdbx_description
1 polymer ?
#
loop_
_entity_poly.entity_id
_entity_poly.type
_entity_poly.pdbx_seq_one_letter_code
_entity_poly.pdbx_strand_id
1 'polypeptide(L)' 'MSLTDLLVELEAAKDSKKARPMEAYMRHQFSFLGVAAPERNKLYKKYFPEAKKNKDYRLEFCRYLLEKGA' A
#
# COMPACT_ATOMS: atom_id res chain seq x y z
N MET A 1 3.70 15.85 1.62
CA MET A 1 2.99 14.75 2.30
C MET A 1 3.99 13.62 2.51
N SER A 2 4.08 13.11 3.73
CA SER A 2 5.08 12.12 4.15
C SER A 2 4.63 10.70 3.81
N LEU A 3 5.58 9.76 3.74
CA LEU A 3 5.32 8.33 3.56
C LEU A 3 4.48 7.73 4.71
N THR A 4 4.64 8.27 5.92
CA THR A 4 3.83 7.91 7.09
C THR A 4 2.36 8.24 6.90
N ASP A 5 2.03 9.37 6.27
CA ASP A 5 0.64 9.78 6.03
C ASP A 5 -0.09 8.80 5.10
N LEU A 6 0.63 8.27 4.09
CA LEU A 6 0.10 7.25 3.17
C LEU A 6 -0.22 5.94 3.91
N LEU A 7 0.64 5.52 4.85
CA LEU A 7 0.39 4.33 5.65
C LEU A 7 -0.85 4.49 6.54
N VAL A 8 -1.00 5.64 7.19
CA VAL A 8 -2.18 5.96 8.00
C VAL A 8 -3.46 5.92 7.15
N GLU A 9 -3.44 6.48 5.93
CA GLU A 9 -4.61 6.42 5.04
C GLU A 9 -4.89 5.00 4.52
N LEU A 10 -3.86 4.18 4.28
CA LEU A 10 -4.02 2.78 3.88
C LEU A 10 -4.60 1.93 5.02
N GLU A 11 -4.16 2.14 6.25
CA GLU A 11 -4.71 1.49 7.44
C GLU A 11 -6.14 1.93 7.72
N ALA A 12 -6.46 3.22 7.55
CA ALA A 12 -7.82 3.73 7.68
C ALA A 12 -8.76 3.15 6.61
N ALA A 13 -8.25 2.85 5.41
CA ALA A 13 -9.00 2.21 4.33
C ALA A 13 -9.15 0.68 4.50
N LYS A 14 -8.66 0.10 5.60
CA LYS A 14 -8.68 -1.35 5.84
C LYS A 14 -10.11 -1.89 5.82
N ASP A 15 -10.34 -2.91 5.00
CA ASP A 15 -11.60 -3.64 4.89
C ASP A 15 -11.37 -5.12 5.18
N SER A 16 -11.65 -5.52 6.41
CA SER A 16 -11.45 -6.90 6.87
C SER A 16 -12.32 -7.92 6.13
N LYS A 17 -13.44 -7.50 5.53
CA LYS A 17 -14.31 -8.40 4.74
C LYS A 17 -13.67 -8.72 3.39
N LYS A 18 -13.03 -7.73 2.77
CA LYS A 18 -12.27 -7.90 1.52
C LYS A 18 -10.89 -8.53 1.75
N ALA A 19 -10.30 -8.36 2.93
CA ALA A 19 -9.01 -8.95 3.27
C ALA A 19 -9.03 -10.48 3.18
N ARG A 20 -10.01 -11.14 3.83
CA ARG A 20 -10.11 -12.61 3.87
C ARG A 20 -10.03 -13.31 2.51
N PRO A 21 -10.83 -12.92 1.48
CA PRO A 21 -10.72 -13.55 0.16
C PRO A 21 -9.39 -13.25 -0.53
N MET A 22 -8.75 -12.09 -0.27
CA MET A 22 -7.43 -11.76 -0.84
C MET A 22 -6.32 -12.60 -0.20
N GLU A 23 -6.40 -12.85 1.12
CA GLU A 23 -5.48 -13.74 1.82
C GLU A 23 -5.64 -15.17 1.33
N ALA A 24 -6.88 -15.66 1.20
CA ALA A 24 -7.18 -17.00 0.69
C ALA A 24 -6.64 -17.19 -0.74
N TYR A 25 -6.77 -16.18 -1.60
CA TYR A 25 -6.17 -16.19 -2.94
C TYR A 25 -4.64 -16.36 -2.89
N MET A 26 -3.97 -15.72 -1.93
CA MET A 26 -2.54 -15.86 -1.69
C MET A 26 -2.17 -17.03 -0.74
N ARG A 27 -3.09 -18.00 -0.56
CA ARG A 27 -2.89 -19.18 0.30
C ARG A 27 -2.47 -18.84 1.74
N HIS A 28 -2.97 -17.71 2.25
CA HIS A 28 -2.66 -17.19 3.59
C HIS A 28 -1.17 -16.94 3.85
N GLN A 29 -0.35 -16.76 2.81
CA GLN A 29 1.08 -16.45 2.96
C GLN A 29 1.33 -14.99 3.36
N PHE A 30 0.35 -14.12 3.14
CA PHE A 30 0.45 -12.69 3.43
C PHE A 30 -0.84 -12.22 4.11
N SER A 31 -0.70 -11.29 5.05
CA SER A 31 -1.83 -10.55 5.61
C SER A 31 -2.25 -9.44 4.66
N PHE A 32 -3.56 -9.23 4.47
CA PHE A 32 -4.07 -8.17 3.61
C PHE A 32 -4.88 -7.13 4.38
N LEU A 33 -4.74 -5.87 4.00
CA LEU A 33 -5.62 -4.79 4.47
C LEU A 33 -7.00 -4.81 3.81
N GLY A 34 -7.18 -5.56 2.72
CA GLY A 34 -8.45 -5.61 1.98
C GLY A 34 -8.72 -4.38 1.10
N VAL A 35 -7.72 -3.52 0.88
CA VAL A 35 -7.85 -2.34 0.01
C VAL A 35 -7.75 -2.77 -1.45
N ALA A 36 -8.79 -2.52 -2.24
CA ALA A 36 -8.83 -2.92 -3.63
C ALA A 36 -7.90 -2.06 -4.50
N ALA A 37 -7.53 -2.59 -5.68
CA ALA A 37 -6.63 -1.89 -6.60
C ALA A 37 -7.09 -0.46 -6.99
N PRO A 38 -8.39 -0.19 -7.26
CA PRO A 38 -8.85 1.16 -7.58
C PRO A 38 -8.64 2.16 -6.42
N GLU A 39 -8.89 1.74 -5.18
CA GLU A 39 -8.74 2.57 -3.98
C GLU A 39 -7.27 2.84 -3.68
N ARG A 40 -6.43 1.80 -3.72
CA ARG A 40 -4.97 1.99 -3.58
C ARG A 40 -4.40 2.88 -4.68
N ASN A 41 -4.86 2.75 -5.92
CA ASN A 41 -4.34 3.56 -7.03
C ASN A 41 -4.71 5.05 -6.87
N LYS A 42 -5.85 5.38 -6.26
CA LYS A 42 -6.22 6.76 -5.93
C LYS A 42 -5.27 7.33 -4.88
N LEU A 43 -5.03 6.59 -3.80
CA LEU A 43 -4.06 6.96 -2.76
C LEU A 43 -2.65 7.12 -3.35
N TYR A 44 -2.21 6.16 -4.15
CA TYR A 44 -0.92 6.21 -4.81
C TYR A 44 -0.76 7.46 -5.69
N LYS A 45 -1.77 7.83 -6.48
CA LYS A 45 -1.73 9.07 -7.30
C LYS A 45 -1.68 10.35 -6.46
N LYS A 46 -2.34 10.36 -5.29
CA LYS A 46 -2.33 11.49 -4.35
C LYS A 46 -0.95 11.70 -3.73
N TYR A 47 -0.27 10.61 -3.35
CA TYR A 47 1.00 10.64 -2.62
C TYR A 47 2.24 10.62 -3.52
N PHE A 48 2.10 10.10 -4.74
CA PHE A 48 3.18 10.02 -5.72
C PHE A 48 2.84 10.73 -7.05
N PRO A 49 2.36 12.00 -7.03
CA PRO A 49 2.13 12.75 -8.26
C PRO A 49 3.46 13.02 -8.99
N GLU A 50 4.53 13.25 -8.23
CA GLU A 50 5.87 13.60 -8.72
C GLU A 50 6.88 12.45 -8.69
N ALA A 51 6.53 11.27 -8.16
CA ALA A 51 7.44 10.11 -8.18
C ALA A 51 7.67 9.54 -9.58
N LYS A 52 6.95 10.06 -10.58
CA LYS A 52 7.31 9.90 -12.00
C LYS A 52 8.63 10.61 -12.35
N LYS A 53 8.97 11.70 -11.66
CA LYS A 53 10.16 12.53 -11.90
C LYS A 53 11.38 12.05 -11.11
N ASN A 54 11.20 11.50 -9.92
CA ASN A 54 12.30 11.03 -9.07
C ASN A 54 12.20 9.53 -8.78
N LYS A 55 13.02 8.74 -9.49
CA LYS A 55 13.04 7.28 -9.43
C LYS A 55 13.57 6.76 -8.09
N ASP A 56 14.50 7.49 -7.47
CA ASP A 56 15.12 7.11 -6.20
C ASP A 56 14.14 7.19 -5.05
N TYR A 57 13.33 8.26 -5.00
CA TYR A 57 12.28 8.40 -3.99
C TYR A 57 11.27 7.23 -4.00
N ARG A 58 10.90 6.75 -5.20
CA ARG A 58 10.01 5.58 -5.33
C ARG A 58 10.66 4.29 -4.88
N LEU A 59 11.96 4.11 -5.16
CA LEU A 59 12.73 2.93 -4.77
C LEU A 59 12.95 2.85 -3.26
N GLU A 60 13.30 3.97 -2.63
CA GLU A 60 13.44 4.05 -1.17
C GLU A 60 12.13 3.72 -0.46
N PHE A 61 11.01 4.22 -0.97
CA PHE A 61 9.70 3.87 -0.43
C PHE A 61 9.39 2.37 -0.55
N CYS A 62 9.66 1.77 -1.71
CA CYS A 62 9.50 0.31 -1.87
C CYS A 62 10.35 -0.47 -0.87
N ARG A 63 11.61 -0.06 -0.63
CA ARG A 63 12.47 -0.71 0.37
C ARG A 63 11.90 -0.57 1.78
N TYR A 64 11.50 0.64 2.15
CA TYR A 64 10.89 0.92 3.46
C TYR A 64 9.66 0.04 3.73
N LEU A 65 8.78 -0.14 2.74
CA LEU A 65 7.61 -1.01 2.88
C LEU A 65 7.96 -2.49 2.98
N LEU A 66 8.95 -2.95 2.20
CA LEU A 66 9.38 -4.35 2.22
C LEU A 66 10.03 -4.72 3.56
N GLU A 67 10.81 -3.81 4.15
CA GLU A 67 11.40 -4.00 5.49
C GLU A 67 10.34 -4.00 6.60
N LYS A 68 9.28 -3.21 6.45
CA LYS A 68 8.16 -3.16 7.41
C LYS A 68 7.20 -4.36 7.33
N GLY A 69 7.17 -5.04 6.19
CA GLY A 69 6.30 -6.20 5.95
C GLY A 69 6.94 -7.56 6.20
N ALA A 70 8.22 -7.59 6.60
CA ALA A 70 8.99 -8.79 6.96
C ALA A 70 8.82 -9.16 8.44
#